data_AF-A0A7U2NFT0-F1
#
_entry.id   AF-A0A7U2NFT0-F1
#
_cell.length_a   1.000
_cell.length_b   1.000
_cell.length_c   1.000
_cell.angle_alpha   90.00
_cell.angle_beta   90.00
_cell.angle_gamma   90.00
#
_symmetry.space_group_name_H-M   'P 1'
#
loop_
_entity.id
_entity.type
_entity.pdbx_description
1 polymer ?
#
loop_
_entity_poly.entity_id
_entity_poly.type
_entity_poly.pdbx_seq_one_letter_code
_entity_poly.pdbx_strand_id
1 'polypeptide(L)'
;MKDKFTTKREQEPYTIVYFDVMKDLHIDYMEYIVLQTMVHFSKRNDYKVDVTEIGNHLKLSRNTIYKYLKILILKEHISRFEPKSDTYHLKYDVKERFENGGKLYVKIYHNHRKDLKIAIKKYALLFMIYSHSKNLINRCATAGQEHYCKYINISESHFDTVKGQLIKANLLEQQTTTFLKLNENLFNWFENNKSVQE
;
A
#
# COMPACT_ATOMS: atom_id res chain seq x y z
N MET A 1 24.70 3.83 11.88
CA MET A 1 23.32 3.91 11.35
C MET A 1 22.96 2.54 10.79
N LYS A 2 21.85 1.90 11.22
CA LYS A 2 21.39 0.67 10.56
C LYS A 2 20.99 1.00 9.13
N ASP A 3 21.49 0.24 8.17
CA ASP A 3 21.17 0.44 6.77
C ASP A 3 19.75 -0.07 6.48
N LYS A 4 18.91 0.88 6.05
CA LYS A 4 17.48 0.70 5.75
C LYS A 4 17.22 -0.26 4.59
N PHE A 5 18.25 -0.58 3.80
CA PHE A 5 18.17 -1.52 2.66
C PHE A 5 18.68 -2.93 2.98
N THR A 6 19.30 -3.16 4.15
CA THR A 6 19.90 -4.46 4.51
C THR A 6 19.28 -5.09 5.75
N THR A 7 18.37 -4.39 6.43
CA THR A 7 17.69 -4.92 7.61
C THR A 7 16.62 -5.93 7.18
N LYS A 8 16.96 -7.23 7.18
CA LYS A 8 15.97 -8.32 7.15
C LYS A 8 15.29 -8.42 8.51
N ARG A 9 13.96 -8.41 8.54
CA ARG A 9 13.17 -8.73 9.73
C ARG A 9 12.66 -10.15 9.59
N GLU A 10 12.61 -10.89 10.70
CA GLU A 10 12.06 -12.27 10.72
C GLU A 10 10.61 -12.32 10.22
N GLN A 11 9.87 -11.22 10.39
CA GLN A 11 8.54 -11.01 9.81
C GLN A 11 8.43 -9.58 9.27
N GLU A 12 8.16 -9.45 7.97
CA GLU A 12 7.81 -8.17 7.34
C GLU A 12 6.30 -8.15 7.07
N PRO A 13 5.49 -7.43 7.88
CA PRO A 13 4.06 -7.32 7.63
C PRO A 13 3.84 -6.54 6.35
N TYR A 14 3.12 -7.15 5.42
CA TYR A 14 2.75 -6.54 4.16
C TYR A 14 1.25 -6.60 3.92
N THR A 15 0.79 -5.68 3.09
CA THR A 15 -0.58 -5.65 2.59
C THR A 15 -0.55 -5.70 1.07
N ILE A 16 -1.35 -6.59 0.47
CA ILE A 16 -1.54 -6.64 -0.99
C ILE A 16 -2.74 -5.78 -1.34
N VAL A 17 -2.50 -4.73 -2.11
CA VAL A 17 -3.54 -3.82 -2.61
C VAL A 17 -3.92 -4.21 -4.02
N TYR A 18 -5.13 -4.74 -4.18
CA TYR A 18 -5.71 -5.08 -5.48
C TYR A 18 -6.50 -3.89 -6.02
N PHE A 19 -6.13 -3.44 -7.22
CA PHE A 19 -6.75 -2.25 -7.82
C PHE A 19 -8.22 -2.43 -8.17
N ASP A 20 -8.60 -3.64 -8.59
CA ASP A 20 -9.98 -3.97 -8.94
C ASP A 20 -10.88 -3.87 -7.69
N VAL A 21 -10.41 -4.38 -6.56
CA VAL A 21 -11.14 -4.28 -5.28
C VAL A 21 -11.30 -2.84 -4.83
N MET A 22 -10.27 -2.00 -4.99
CA MET A 22 -10.39 -0.55 -4.70
C MET A 22 -11.46 0.13 -5.57
N LYS A 23 -11.51 -0.23 -6.86
CA LYS A 23 -12.49 0.30 -7.80
C LYS A 23 -13.90 -0.16 -7.45
N ASP A 24 -14.09 -1.45 -7.20
CA ASP A 24 -15.39 -2.03 -6.88
C ASP A 24 -15.96 -1.47 -5.58
N LEU A 25 -15.12 -1.31 -4.56
CA LEU A 25 -15.49 -0.70 -3.28
C LEU A 25 -15.56 0.83 -3.34
N HIS A 26 -15.08 1.47 -4.41
CA HIS A 26 -14.98 2.94 -4.51
C HIS A 26 -14.18 3.56 -3.33
N ILE A 27 -13.04 2.95 -2.99
CA ILE A 27 -12.18 3.35 -1.88
C ILE A 27 -10.77 3.72 -2.35
N ASP A 28 -10.11 4.61 -1.59
CA ASP A 28 -8.72 4.99 -1.77
C ASP A 28 -7.76 4.00 -1.09
N TYR A 29 -6.45 4.22 -1.26
CA TYR A 29 -5.40 3.38 -0.70
C TYR A 29 -5.48 3.21 0.81
N MET A 30 -5.75 4.30 1.52
CA MET A 30 -5.73 4.32 2.98
C MET A 30 -6.98 3.64 3.53
N GLU A 31 -8.13 3.91 2.92
CA GLU A 31 -9.39 3.22 3.18
C GLU A 31 -9.23 1.72 2.94
N TYR A 32 -8.63 1.32 1.80
CA TYR A 32 -8.38 -0.07 1.45
C TYR A 32 -7.53 -0.78 2.50
N ILE A 33 -6.35 -0.26 2.85
CA ILE A 33 -5.45 -0.98 3.78
C ILE A 33 -6.05 -1.06 5.19
N VAL A 34 -6.82 -0.05 5.61
CA VAL A 34 -7.51 -0.07 6.91
C VAL A 34 -8.61 -1.12 6.89
N LEU A 35 -9.45 -1.12 5.85
CA LEU A 35 -10.54 -2.07 5.70
C LEU A 35 -10.04 -3.51 5.58
N GLN A 36 -9.00 -3.76 4.78
CA GLN A 36 -8.41 -5.10 4.67
C GLN A 36 -7.80 -5.58 5.98
N THR A 37 -7.17 -4.69 6.75
CA THR A 37 -6.63 -5.04 8.08
C THR A 37 -7.77 -5.37 9.05
N MET A 38 -8.89 -4.65 8.98
CA MET A 38 -10.09 -5.00 9.77
C MET A 38 -10.63 -6.38 9.38
N VAL A 39 -10.74 -6.67 8.08
CA VAL A 39 -11.17 -7.97 7.57
C VAL A 39 -10.26 -9.08 8.10
N HIS A 40 -8.94 -8.90 8.03
CA HIS A 40 -7.95 -9.87 8.49
C HIS A 40 -8.11 -10.23 9.97
N PHE A 41 -8.40 -9.25 10.83
CA PHE A 41 -8.58 -9.47 12.26
C PHE A 41 -10.04 -9.68 12.71
N SER A 42 -10.99 -9.65 11.78
CA SER A 42 -12.41 -9.85 12.08
C SER A 42 -12.75 -11.32 12.31
N LYS A 43 -13.79 -11.57 13.11
CA LYS A 43 -14.41 -12.89 13.26
C LYS A 43 -15.91 -12.75 12.99
N ARG A 44 -16.44 -13.57 12.07
CA ARG A 44 -17.86 -13.53 11.67
C ARG A 44 -18.35 -12.13 11.29
N ASN A 45 -17.55 -11.39 10.51
CA ASN A 45 -17.79 -9.99 10.11
C ASN A 45 -17.76 -8.96 11.25
N ASP A 46 -17.46 -9.36 12.48
CA ASP A 46 -17.26 -8.43 13.58
C ASP A 46 -15.76 -8.16 13.76
N TYR A 47 -15.39 -6.89 13.75
CA TYR A 47 -14.10 -6.41 14.21
C TYR A 47 -14.26 -5.88 15.64
N LYS A 48 -13.74 -6.65 16.61
CA LYS A 48 -13.80 -6.35 18.06
C LYS A 48 -12.44 -5.97 18.65
N VAL A 49 -11.42 -5.88 17.82
CA VAL A 49 -10.04 -5.61 18.25
C VAL A 49 -9.82 -4.10 18.36
N ASP A 50 -8.99 -3.63 19.30
CA ASP A 50 -8.67 -2.19 19.41
C ASP A 50 -8.02 -1.67 18.11
N VAL A 51 -8.30 -0.42 17.76
CA VAL A 51 -7.64 0.31 16.66
C VAL A 51 -6.12 0.35 16.79
N THR A 52 -5.60 0.14 18.01
CA THR A 52 -4.17 -0.03 18.28
C THR A 52 -3.58 -1.18 17.46
N GLU A 53 -4.31 -2.27 17.23
CA GLU A 53 -3.83 -3.40 16.43
C GLU A 53 -3.65 -3.03 14.96
N ILE A 54 -4.62 -2.31 14.38
CA ILE A 54 -4.51 -1.76 13.01
C ILE A 54 -3.30 -0.82 12.93
N GLY A 55 -3.14 0.06 13.91
CA GLY A 55 -2.01 0.99 13.97
C GLY A 55 -0.66 0.27 14.03
N ASN A 56 -0.57 -0.80 14.81
CA ASN A 56 0.64 -1.63 14.95
C ASN A 56 0.96 -2.40 13.68
N HIS A 57 -0.05 -2.94 13.00
CA HIS A 57 0.11 -3.68 11.74
C HIS A 57 0.56 -2.75 10.60
N LEU A 58 -0.17 -1.64 10.38
CA LEU A 58 0.07 -0.70 9.27
C LEU A 58 1.18 0.32 9.55
N LYS A 59 1.66 0.37 10.79
CA LYS A 59 2.59 1.38 11.30
C LYS A 59 2.06 2.82 11.08
N LEU A 60 0.81 3.03 11.48
CA LEU A 60 0.08 4.30 11.37
C LEU A 60 -0.35 4.82 12.75
N SER A 61 -0.60 6.14 12.86
CA SER A 61 -1.10 6.74 14.10
C SER A 61 -2.58 6.42 14.34
N ARG A 62 -3.02 6.33 15.59
CA ARG A 62 -4.44 6.13 15.95
C ARG A 62 -5.34 7.19 15.32
N ASN A 63 -4.91 8.45 15.30
CA ASN A 63 -5.65 9.56 14.68
C ASN A 63 -5.88 9.32 13.18
N THR A 64 -4.85 8.81 12.48
CA THR A 64 -4.98 8.43 11.07
C THR A 64 -6.00 7.29 10.91
N ILE A 65 -5.94 6.26 11.75
CA ILE A 65 -6.90 5.15 11.70
C ILE A 65 -8.33 5.64 11.92
N TYR A 66 -8.59 6.41 12.98
CA TYR A 66 -9.93 6.95 13.26
C TYR A 66 -10.47 7.83 12.12
N LYS A 67 -9.61 8.60 11.45
CA LYS A 67 -10.01 9.36 10.25
C LYS A 67 -10.58 8.43 9.19
N TYR A 68 -9.88 7.34 8.86
CA TYR A 68 -10.33 6.41 7.81
C TYR A 68 -11.50 5.53 8.25
N LEU A 69 -11.61 5.16 9.52
CA LEU A 69 -12.80 4.49 10.04
C LEU A 69 -14.07 5.35 9.87
N LYS A 70 -13.98 6.66 10.12
CA LYS A 70 -15.11 7.58 9.87
C LYS A 70 -15.53 7.59 8.40
N ILE A 71 -14.57 7.63 7.48
CA ILE A 71 -14.87 7.63 6.04
C ILE A 71 -15.49 6.30 5.62
N LEU A 72 -14.95 5.17 6.09
CA LEU A 72 -15.50 3.83 5.81
C LEU A 72 -16.92 3.65 6.36
N ILE A 73 -17.27 4.28 7.49
CA ILE A 73 -18.65 4.34 8.00
C ILE A 73 -19.54 5.16 7.06
N LEU A 74 -19.08 6.35 6.64
CA LEU A 74 -19.85 7.22 5.76
C LEU A 74 -20.10 6.59 4.37
N LYS A 75 -19.15 5.80 3.88
CA LYS A 75 -19.30 4.98 2.66
C LYS A 75 -20.06 3.68 2.91
N GLU A 76 -20.50 3.47 4.14
CA GLU A 76 -21.23 2.31 4.59
C GLU A 76 -20.52 0.97 4.35
N HIS A 77 -19.19 0.91 4.31
CA HIS A 77 -18.49 -0.38 4.26
C HIS A 77 -18.46 -1.07 5.62
N ILE A 78 -18.53 -0.27 6.69
CA ILE A 78 -18.57 -0.72 8.07
C ILE A 78 -19.63 0.06 8.84
N SER A 79 -20.17 -0.52 9.91
CA SER A 79 -21.02 0.18 10.87
C SER A 79 -20.50 -0.03 12.29
N ARG A 80 -20.82 0.89 13.20
CA ARG A 80 -20.58 0.67 14.64
C ARG A 80 -21.74 -0.13 15.20
N PHE A 81 -21.45 -1.08 16.10
CA PHE A 81 -22.50 -1.80 16.82
C PHE A 81 -23.36 -0.83 17.66
N GLU A 82 -22.70 0.09 18.35
CA GLU A 82 -23.32 1.18 19.10
C GLU A 82 -22.50 2.46 18.93
N PRO A 83 -23.08 3.67 19.10
CA PRO A 83 -22.38 4.94 18.86
C PRO A 83 -21.03 5.10 19.57
N LYS A 84 -20.88 4.50 20.76
CA LYS A 84 -19.68 4.54 21.61
C LYS A 84 -18.90 3.22 21.68
N SER A 85 -19.31 2.20 20.92
CA SER A 85 -18.62 0.92 20.92
C SER A 85 -17.38 0.95 20.03
N ASP A 86 -16.33 0.27 20.47
CA ASP A 86 -15.14 -0.06 19.66
C ASP A 86 -15.37 -1.32 18.79
N THR A 87 -16.58 -1.87 18.79
CA THR A 87 -16.99 -2.95 17.89
C THR A 87 -17.55 -2.40 16.59
N TYR A 88 -17.02 -2.91 15.49
CA TYR A 88 -17.43 -2.58 14.13
C TYR A 88 -17.97 -3.83 13.43
N HIS A 89 -19.08 -3.70 12.71
CA HIS A 89 -19.58 -4.71 11.79
C HIS A 89 -19.12 -4.38 10.37
N LEU A 90 -18.53 -5.36 9.69
CA LEU A 90 -18.22 -5.30 8.28
C LEU A 90 -19.49 -5.67 7.48
N LYS A 91 -19.79 -4.92 6.41
CA LYS A 91 -20.85 -5.35 5.48
C LYS A 91 -20.48 -6.69 4.84
N TYR A 92 -21.50 -7.49 4.51
CA TYR A 92 -21.34 -8.87 4.03
C TYR A 92 -20.48 -8.97 2.76
N ASP A 93 -20.64 -8.00 1.85
CA ASP A 93 -19.99 -7.93 0.55
C ASP A 93 -18.52 -7.50 0.62
N VAL A 94 -18.08 -6.93 1.75
CA VAL A 94 -16.70 -6.47 1.93
C VAL A 94 -15.74 -7.66 1.89
N LYS A 95 -16.04 -8.71 2.66
CA LYS A 95 -15.13 -9.86 2.79
C LYS A 95 -14.98 -10.60 1.45
N GLU A 96 -16.09 -10.85 0.76
CA GLU A 96 -16.13 -11.53 -0.54
C GLU A 96 -15.29 -10.79 -1.59
N ARG A 97 -15.34 -9.45 -1.62
CA ARG A 97 -14.53 -8.64 -2.55
C ARG A 97 -13.03 -8.79 -2.30
N PHE A 98 -12.59 -8.90 -1.05
CA PHE A 98 -11.17 -9.13 -0.74
C PHE A 98 -10.71 -10.57 -1.02
N GLU A 99 -11.62 -11.55 -1.01
CA GLU A 99 -11.31 -12.95 -1.36
C GLU A 99 -11.10 -13.11 -2.88
N ASN A 100 -11.79 -12.31 -3.71
CA ASN A 100 -11.76 -12.40 -5.18
C ASN A 100 -10.52 -11.78 -5.86
N GLY A 101 -9.47 -11.41 -5.12
CA GLY A 101 -8.11 -11.04 -5.59
C GLY A 101 -7.95 -10.59 -7.06
N GLY A 102 -7.54 -9.34 -7.29
CA GLY A 102 -7.27 -8.83 -8.65
C GLY A 102 -5.98 -9.35 -9.29
N LYS A 103 -5.88 -9.28 -10.63
CA LYS A 103 -4.63 -9.59 -11.37
C LYS A 103 -3.56 -8.53 -11.17
N LEU A 104 -3.97 -7.28 -10.98
CA LEU A 104 -3.07 -6.16 -10.80
C LEU A 104 -3.05 -5.75 -9.32
N TYR A 105 -1.85 -5.72 -8.75
CA TYR A 105 -1.67 -5.42 -7.33
C TYR A 105 -0.37 -4.67 -7.04
N VAL A 106 -0.31 -4.09 -5.84
CA VAL A 106 0.94 -3.63 -5.23
C VAL A 106 1.11 -4.23 -3.84
N LYS A 107 2.35 -4.51 -3.42
CA LYS A 107 2.66 -4.90 -2.05
C LYS A 107 3.19 -3.69 -1.27
N ILE A 108 2.60 -3.44 -0.11
CA ILE A 108 3.04 -2.41 0.84
C ILE A 108 3.68 -3.10 2.04
N TYR A 109 5.01 -3.09 2.12
CA TYR A 109 5.75 -3.60 3.28
C TYR A 109 5.85 -2.50 4.34
N HIS A 110 5.11 -2.64 5.44
CA HIS A 110 4.82 -1.51 6.32
C HIS A 110 6.01 -1.03 7.13
N ASN A 111 6.89 -1.94 7.56
CA ASN A 111 8.08 -1.51 8.29
C ASN A 111 9.06 -0.86 7.33
N HIS A 112 9.33 -1.46 6.18
CA HIS A 112 10.25 -0.89 5.21
C HIS A 112 9.77 0.48 4.74
N ARG A 113 8.48 0.64 4.46
CA ARG A 113 7.87 1.95 4.16
C ARG A 113 8.15 2.97 5.27
N LYS A 114 7.97 2.58 6.53
CA LYS A 114 8.21 3.46 7.69
C LYS A 114 9.69 3.80 7.84
N ASP A 115 10.60 2.85 7.61
CA ASP A 115 12.04 3.04 7.68
C ASP A 115 12.53 3.98 6.56
N LEU A 116 11.93 3.90 5.38
CA LEU A 116 12.13 4.86 4.28
C LEU A 116 11.48 6.23 4.52
N LYS A 117 10.61 6.36 5.53
CA LYS A 117 9.83 7.56 5.86
C LYS A 117 8.99 8.10 4.68
N ILE A 118 8.41 7.21 3.88
CA ILE A 118 7.58 7.59 2.73
C ILE A 118 6.09 7.29 2.93
N ALA A 119 5.26 8.08 2.26
CA ALA A 119 3.81 7.88 2.23
C ALA A 119 3.44 6.60 1.47
N ILE A 120 2.31 5.99 1.82
CA ILE A 120 1.85 4.71 1.25
C ILE A 120 1.72 4.77 -0.28
N LYS A 121 1.10 5.82 -0.83
CA LYS A 121 0.98 6.00 -2.29
C LYS A 121 2.34 6.07 -3.00
N LYS A 122 3.34 6.73 -2.39
CA LYS A 122 4.70 6.79 -2.95
C LYS A 122 5.39 5.43 -2.89
N TYR A 123 5.16 4.66 -1.82
CA TYR A 123 5.66 3.30 -1.70
C TYR A 123 5.03 2.37 -2.74
N ALA A 124 3.71 2.48 -2.94
CA ALA A 124 2.98 1.78 -3.99
C ALA A 124 3.58 2.06 -5.38
N LEU A 125 3.90 3.33 -5.66
CA LEU A 125 4.55 3.72 -6.92
C LEU A 125 5.90 3.02 -7.10
N LEU A 126 6.75 3.00 -6.06
CA LEU A 126 8.04 2.30 -6.11
C LEU A 126 7.86 0.80 -6.38
N PHE A 127 6.86 0.16 -5.75
CA PHE A 127 6.56 -1.24 -5.99
C PHE A 127 6.04 -1.50 -7.41
N MET A 128 5.24 -0.59 -7.99
CA MET A 128 4.82 -0.68 -9.39
C MET A 128 6.01 -0.58 -10.34
N ILE A 129 6.90 0.39 -10.12
CA ILE A 129 8.12 0.56 -10.93
C ILE A 129 8.95 -0.72 -10.88
N TYR A 130 9.14 -1.29 -9.68
CA TYR A 130 9.78 -2.59 -9.51
C TYR A 130 9.09 -3.70 -10.32
N SER A 131 7.76 -3.83 -10.19
CA SER A 131 6.99 -4.88 -10.85
C SER A 131 7.09 -4.80 -12.38
N HIS A 132 7.15 -3.58 -12.93
CA HIS A 132 7.33 -3.34 -14.37
C HIS A 132 8.76 -3.46 -14.85
N SER A 133 9.75 -3.48 -13.95
CA SER A 133 11.16 -3.53 -14.31
C SER A 133 11.87 -4.85 -13.96
N LYS A 134 11.28 -5.68 -13.09
CA LYS A 134 11.93 -6.88 -12.52
C LYS A 134 12.45 -7.90 -13.54
N ASN A 135 11.82 -7.98 -14.71
CA ASN A 135 12.18 -8.91 -15.78
C ASN A 135 12.95 -8.27 -16.94
N LEU A 136 13.32 -6.99 -16.82
CA LEU A 136 14.03 -6.25 -17.87
C LEU A 136 15.54 -6.23 -17.60
N ILE A 137 16.34 -6.43 -18.64
CA ILE A 137 17.81 -6.50 -18.54
C ILE A 137 18.40 -5.26 -17.86
N ASN A 138 17.86 -4.08 -18.18
CA ASN A 138 18.32 -2.80 -17.63
C ASN A 138 17.61 -2.40 -16.33
N ARG A 139 16.61 -3.17 -15.87
CA ARG A 139 15.77 -2.87 -14.71
C ARG A 139 15.12 -1.48 -14.75
N CYS A 140 14.88 -0.96 -15.96
CA CYS A 140 14.16 0.29 -16.19
C CYS A 140 12.69 -0.02 -16.51
N ALA A 141 11.76 0.50 -15.73
CA ALA A 141 10.35 0.40 -16.05
C ALA A 141 10.01 1.29 -17.26
N THR A 142 9.39 0.68 -18.27
CA THR A 142 9.07 1.32 -19.56
C THR A 142 7.64 1.85 -19.66
N ALA A 143 6.81 1.62 -18.65
CA ALA A 143 5.44 2.14 -18.61
C ALA A 143 5.46 3.68 -18.58
N GLY A 144 4.54 4.31 -19.33
CA GLY A 144 4.36 5.76 -19.32
C GLY A 144 3.80 6.29 -18.00
N GLN A 145 3.96 7.61 -17.76
CA GLN A 145 3.41 8.28 -16.58
C GLN A 145 1.89 8.07 -16.43
N GLU A 146 1.21 8.06 -17.57
CA GLU A 146 -0.13 7.52 -17.86
C GLU A 146 -0.62 6.47 -16.87
N HIS A 147 0.16 5.41 -16.91
CA HIS A 147 -0.11 4.14 -16.26
C HIS A 147 -0.02 4.29 -14.74
N TYR A 148 1.04 4.94 -14.25
CA TYR A 148 1.26 5.11 -12.82
C TYR A 148 0.23 6.05 -12.19
N CYS A 149 -0.07 7.17 -12.86
CA CYS A 149 -1.05 8.15 -12.39
C CYS A 149 -2.43 7.51 -12.19
N LYS A 150 -2.87 6.70 -13.17
CA LYS A 150 -4.15 5.96 -13.12
C LYS A 150 -4.27 5.10 -11.87
N TYR A 151 -3.26 4.31 -11.54
CA TYR A 151 -3.33 3.33 -10.44
C TYR A 151 -2.98 3.92 -9.07
N ILE A 152 -2.09 4.92 -9.01
CA ILE A 152 -1.73 5.58 -7.74
C ILE A 152 -2.76 6.67 -7.36
N ASN A 153 -3.65 7.02 -8.30
CA ASN A 153 -4.63 8.09 -8.18
C ASN A 153 -3.95 9.42 -7.77
N ILE A 154 -3.03 9.87 -8.63
CA ILE A 154 -2.35 11.17 -8.60
C ILE A 154 -2.48 11.82 -9.98
N SER A 155 -2.53 13.15 -10.03
CA SER A 155 -2.51 13.85 -11.31
C SER A 155 -1.12 13.78 -11.95
N GLU A 156 -1.08 13.86 -13.28
CA GLU A 156 0.19 13.93 -14.04
C GLU A 156 1.02 15.14 -13.61
N SER A 157 0.39 16.29 -13.38
CA SER A 157 1.07 17.49 -12.85
C SER A 157 1.74 17.26 -11.49
N HIS A 158 1.20 16.34 -10.68
CA HIS A 158 1.79 15.97 -9.40
C HIS A 158 2.85 14.87 -9.53
N PHE A 159 2.86 14.12 -10.63
CA PHE A 159 3.76 13.01 -10.87
C PHE A 159 5.22 13.44 -10.88
N ASP A 160 5.57 14.48 -11.62
CA ASP A 160 6.95 14.97 -11.70
C ASP A 160 7.46 15.49 -10.36
N THR A 161 6.57 16.10 -9.56
CA THR A 161 6.90 16.50 -8.19
C THR A 161 7.23 15.28 -7.32
N VAL A 162 6.41 14.22 -7.41
CA VAL A 162 6.65 12.96 -6.69
C VAL A 162 7.95 12.29 -7.17
N LYS A 163 8.18 12.23 -8.48
CA LYS A 163 9.42 11.70 -9.08
C LYS A 163 10.64 12.44 -8.56
N GLY A 164 10.64 13.78 -8.60
CA GLY A 164 11.73 14.60 -8.09
C GLY A 164 11.99 14.39 -6.60
N GLN A 165 10.95 14.21 -5.79
CA GLN A 165 11.11 13.89 -4.36
C GLN A 165 11.73 12.50 -4.14
N LEU A 166 11.36 11.50 -4.95
CA LEU A 166 11.90 10.14 -4.85
C LEU A 166 13.36 10.05 -5.31
N ILE A 167 13.74 10.82 -6.34
CA ILE A 167 15.14 10.97 -6.77
C ILE A 167 15.97 11.62 -5.66
N LYS A 168 15.49 12.74 -5.09
CA LYS A 168 16.17 13.41 -3.97
C LYS A 168 16.34 12.51 -2.74
N ALA A 169 15.42 11.57 -2.54
CA ALA A 169 15.49 10.57 -1.47
C ALA A 169 16.42 9.37 -1.80
N ASN A 170 17.07 9.37 -2.97
CA ASN A 170 17.88 8.27 -3.50
C ASN A 170 17.08 6.95 -3.56
N LEU A 171 15.81 7.01 -3.98
CA LEU A 171 14.95 5.84 -4.19
C LEU A 171 14.76 5.55 -5.69
N LEU A 172 14.87 6.58 -6.51
CA LEU A 172 14.93 6.49 -7.97
C LEU A 172 16.29 7.00 -8.45
N GLU A 173 16.80 6.39 -9.51
CA GLU A 173 17.95 6.93 -10.24
C GLU A 173 17.52 8.12 -11.11
N GLN A 174 18.40 9.11 -11.26
CA GLN A 174 18.22 10.17 -12.24
C GLN A 174 18.36 9.56 -13.64
N GLN A 175 17.30 9.67 -14.44
CA GLN A 175 17.28 9.24 -15.83
C GLN A 175 17.06 10.46 -16.74
N THR A 176 17.74 10.50 -17.88
CA THR A 176 17.51 11.51 -18.93
C THR A 176 16.28 11.18 -19.79
N THR A 177 15.80 9.94 -19.72
CA THR A 177 14.64 9.43 -20.44
C THR A 177 13.37 9.52 -19.59
N THR A 178 12.23 9.20 -20.20
CA THR A 178 10.94 9.05 -19.51
C THR A 178 10.87 7.80 -18.63
N PHE A 179 11.83 6.87 -18.77
CA PHE A 179 11.86 5.63 -18.00
C PHE A 179 12.16 5.87 -16.53
N LEU A 180 11.69 4.95 -15.69
CA LEU A 180 11.89 5.00 -14.25
C LEU A 180 12.73 3.82 -13.81
N LYS A 181 13.77 4.11 -13.05
CA LYS A 181 14.66 3.08 -12.50
C LYS A 181 14.77 3.27 -11.01
N LEU A 182 14.51 2.19 -10.26
CA LEU A 182 14.79 2.17 -8.83
C LEU A 182 16.30 2.19 -8.63
N ASN A 183 16.77 2.77 -7.52
CA ASN A 183 18.16 2.53 -7.15
C ASN A 183 18.39 1.03 -6.88
N GLU A 184 19.61 0.58 -7.09
CA GLU A 184 19.98 -0.83 -7.02
C GLU A 184 19.66 -1.46 -5.64
N ASN A 185 19.86 -0.71 -4.56
CA ASN A 185 19.60 -1.17 -3.20
C ASN A 185 18.11 -1.43 -2.95
N LEU A 186 17.21 -0.53 -3.39
CA LEU A 186 15.78 -0.71 -3.24
C LEU A 186 15.25 -1.84 -4.14
N PHE A 187 15.79 -1.95 -5.37
CA PHE A 187 15.45 -3.03 -6.27
C PHE A 187 15.79 -4.39 -5.64
N ASN A 188 17.03 -4.55 -5.17
CA ASN A 188 17.49 -5.78 -4.52
C ASN A 188 16.73 -6.06 -3.23
N TRP A 189 16.33 -5.02 -2.48
CA TRP A 189 15.47 -5.21 -1.32
C TRP A 189 14.12 -5.83 -1.70
N PHE A 190 13.45 -5.33 -2.75
CA PHE A 190 12.20 -5.91 -3.21
C PHE A 190 12.39 -7.35 -3.71
N GLU A 191 13.47 -7.60 -4.47
CA GLU A 191 13.81 -8.92 -4.99
C GLU A 191 13.99 -9.96 -3.87
N ASN A 192 14.72 -9.59 -2.81
CA ASN A 192 15.01 -10.46 -1.68
C ASN A 192 13.83 -10.69 -0.73
N ASN A 193 12.75 -9.92 -0.86
CA ASN A 193 11.54 -10.01 -0.04
C ASN A 193 10.30 -10.45 -0.83
N LYS A 194 10.48 -10.90 -2.09
CA LYS A 194 9.45 -11.67 -2.78
C LYS A 194 9.13 -12.93 -1.96
N SER A 195 7.92 -13.00 -1.41
CA SER A 195 7.41 -14.25 -0.84
C SER A 195 7.30 -15.30 -1.96
N VAL A 196 7.67 -16.54 -1.66
CA VAL A 196 7.86 -17.70 -2.57
C VAL A 196 6.57 -18.15 -3.31
N GLN A 197 5.47 -17.40 -3.20
CA GLN A 197 4.18 -17.69 -3.87
C GLN A 197 3.86 -16.64 -4.95
N GLU A 198 4.87 -16.21 -5.73
CA GLU A 198 4.68 -15.47 -7.00
C GLU A 198 5.01 -16.36 -8.19
#